data_AF-A0A5C8JBA6-F1
#
_entry.id   AF-A0A5C8JBA6-F1
#
_cell.length_a   1.000
_cell.length_b   1.000
_cell.length_c   1.000
_cell.angle_alpha   90.00
_cell.angle_beta   90.00
_cell.angle_gamma   90.00
#
_symmetry.space_group_name_H-M   'P 1'
#
loop_
_entity.id
_entity.type
_entity.pdbx_description
1 polymer ?
#
loop_
_entity_poly.entity_id
_entity_poly.type
_entity_poly.pdbx_seq_one_letter_code
_entity_poly.pdbx_strand_id
1 'polypeptide(L)' 'MRRISLGLSTAIAAAAMTVVLAPAPASAEVVVRWYPYTTAGAKKCNSDANAAGPEYYCTTIKVGSTKMYALARP' A
#
# COMPACT_ATOMS: atom_id res chain seq x y z
N MET A 1 -19.85 -35.62 9.01
CA MET A 1 -19.16 -35.50 7.70
C MET A 1 -19.01 -34.03 7.35
N ARG A 2 -17.81 -33.66 6.89
CA ARG A 2 -17.17 -32.34 6.93
C ARG A 2 -17.56 -31.54 5.69
N ARG A 3 -18.16 -30.34 5.83
CA ARG A 3 -18.42 -29.44 4.69
C ARG A 3 -17.09 -28.84 4.23
N ILE A 4 -16.75 -29.13 2.97
CA ILE A 4 -15.51 -28.73 2.30
C ILE A 4 -15.53 -27.21 2.13
N SER A 5 -14.61 -26.52 2.81
CA SER A 5 -14.30 -25.12 2.56
C SER A 5 -13.75 -24.97 1.15
N LEU A 6 -14.51 -24.33 0.26
CA LEU A 6 -14.03 -23.81 -1.01
C LEU A 6 -13.02 -22.70 -0.72
N GLY A 7 -11.75 -23.08 -0.57
CA GLY A 7 -10.61 -22.17 -0.54
C GLY A 7 -10.52 -21.45 -1.88
N LEU A 8 -10.94 -20.19 -1.89
CA LEU A 8 -10.90 -19.32 -3.06
C LEU A 8 -9.45 -18.92 -3.31
N SER A 9 -8.75 -19.70 -4.15
CA SER A 9 -7.41 -19.42 -4.66
C SER A 9 -7.42 -18.23 -5.60
N THR A 10 -7.15 -17.02 -5.10
CA THR A 10 -6.84 -15.86 -5.92
C THR A 10 -5.33 -15.62 -5.93
N ALA A 11 -4.68 -16.18 -6.94
CA ALA A 11 -3.31 -15.84 -7.29
C ALA A 11 -3.26 -14.37 -7.72
N ILE A 12 -2.51 -13.53 -6.99
CA ILE A 12 -2.28 -12.15 -7.36
C ILE A 12 -0.88 -12.07 -7.95
N ALA A 13 -0.82 -11.86 -9.27
CA ALA A 13 0.42 -11.68 -10.01
C ALA A 13 1.15 -10.42 -9.53
N ALA A 14 2.43 -10.57 -9.17
CA ALA A 14 3.32 -9.46 -8.85
C ALA A 14 3.77 -8.78 -10.14
N ALA A 15 3.10 -7.68 -10.52
CA ALA A 15 3.59 -6.81 -11.58
C ALA A 15 4.68 -5.89 -11.00
N ALA A 16 5.95 -6.18 -11.32
CA ALA A 16 7.07 -5.29 -11.04
C ALA A 16 6.96 -4.07 -11.98
N MET A 17 6.52 -2.93 -11.46
CA MET A 17 6.54 -1.66 -12.19
C MET A 17 7.74 -0.84 -11.74
N THR A 18 8.69 -0.63 -12.65
CA THR A 18 9.84 0.25 -12.47
C THR A 18 9.36 1.70 -12.33
N VAL A 19 9.48 2.26 -11.12
CA VAL A 19 9.12 3.65 -10.82
C VAL A 19 10.27 4.56 -11.24
N VAL A 20 10.04 5.42 -12.24
CA VAL A 20 10.89 6.60 -12.48
C VAL A 20 10.64 7.59 -11.33
N LEU A 21 11.63 7.77 -10.47
CA LEU A 21 11.58 8.75 -9.37
C LEU A 21 11.60 10.17 -9.93
N ALA A 22 10.47 10.85 -9.86
CA ALA A 22 10.44 12.31 -9.85
C ALA A 22 10.84 12.82 -8.46
N PRO A 23 11.62 13.91 -8.35
CA PRO A 23 12.11 14.40 -7.06
C PRO A 23 10.94 14.98 -6.25
N ALA A 24 10.65 14.36 -5.10
CA ALA A 24 9.69 14.89 -4.13
C ALA A 24 10.34 16.04 -3.33
N PRO A 25 9.60 17.13 -3.03
CA PRO A 25 10.11 18.23 -2.23
C PRO A 25 10.40 17.76 -0.80
N ALA A 26 11.46 18.31 -0.22
CA ALA A 26 11.97 18.03 1.11
C ALA A 26 10.96 18.38 2.22
N SER A 27 10.17 17.38 2.60
CA SER A 27 9.69 17.12 3.95
C SER A 27 9.97 15.63 4.15
N ALA A 28 10.71 15.24 5.18
CA ALA A 28 11.36 13.92 5.28
C ALA A 28 10.41 12.73 5.50
N GLU A 29 9.17 12.77 5.00
CA GLU A 29 8.26 11.64 5.07
C GLU A 29 8.75 10.52 4.14
N VAL A 30 9.27 9.45 4.74
CA VAL A 30 9.76 8.30 3.99
C VAL A 30 8.58 7.41 3.62
N VAL A 31 8.28 7.34 2.32
CA VAL A 31 7.30 6.40 1.78
C VAL A 31 7.89 5.00 1.75
N VAL A 32 7.40 4.13 2.62
CA VAL A 32 7.88 2.75 2.78
C VAL A 32 7.20 1.79 1.82
N ARG A 33 5.92 2.03 1.50
CA ARG A 33 5.15 1.19 0.58
C ARG A 33 3.98 1.93 -0.06
N TRP A 34 3.65 1.55 -1.28
CA TRP A 34 2.53 2.08 -2.06
C TRP A 34 1.41 1.05 -2.19
N TYR A 35 0.17 1.52 -2.20
CA TYR A 35 -1.02 0.71 -2.40
C TYR A 35 -1.96 1.40 -3.40
N PRO A 36 -2.71 0.64 -4.20
CA PRO A 36 -3.66 1.20 -5.15
C PRO A 36 -4.74 1.99 -4.40
N TYR A 37 -5.23 3.08 -5.00
CA TYR A 37 -6.29 3.91 -4.45
C TYR A 37 -7.67 3.26 -4.59
N THR A 38 -7.85 2.14 -3.88
CA THR A 38 -9.08 1.36 -3.79
C THR A 38 -9.38 1.07 -2.31
N THR A 39 -10.61 0.66 -1.99
CA THR A 39 -10.99 0.30 -0.62
C THR A 39 -10.12 -0.82 -0.05
N ALA A 40 -9.71 -1.79 -0.87
CA ALA A 40 -8.80 -2.86 -0.46
C ALA A 40 -7.39 -2.31 -0.16
N GLY A 41 -6.88 -1.38 -0.99
CA GLY A 41 -5.60 -0.72 -0.76
C GLY A 41 -5.57 0.11 0.52
N ALA A 42 -6.66 0.83 0.82
CA ALA A 42 -6.81 1.58 2.07
C ALA A 42 -6.75 0.65 3.30
N LYS A 43 -7.49 -0.46 3.26
CA LYS A 43 -7.48 -1.46 4.34
C LYS A 43 -6.10 -2.09 4.52
N LYS A 44 -5.44 -2.43 3.41
CA LYS A 44 -4.11 -3.05 3.46
C LYS A 44 -3.06 -2.09 4.01
N CYS A 45 -3.09 -0.83 3.55
CA CYS A 45 -2.22 0.20 4.10
C CYS A 45 -2.42 0.30 5.61
N ASN A 46 -3.67 0.45 6.07
CA ASN A 46 -3.94 0.65 7.50
C ASN A 46 -3.53 -0.57 8.34
N SER A 47 -3.76 -1.79 7.83
CA SER A 47 -3.28 -3.01 8.46
C SER A 47 -1.75 -3.04 8.58
N ASP A 48 -1.04 -2.61 7.53
CA ASP A 48 0.42 -2.63 7.50
C ASP A 48 1.00 -1.52 8.39
N ALA A 49 0.33 -0.37 8.52
CA ALA A 49 0.69 0.67 9.50
C ALA A 49 0.57 0.16 10.93
N ASN A 50 -0.55 -0.47 11.28
CA ASN A 50 -0.75 -1.06 12.60
C ASN A 50 0.26 -2.18 12.92
N ALA A 51 0.71 -2.93 11.90
CA ALA A 51 1.71 -3.98 12.07
C ALA A 51 3.15 -3.44 12.16
N ALA A 52 3.46 -2.32 11.49
CA ALA A 52 4.79 -1.74 11.43
C ALA A 52 5.16 -0.94 12.69
N GLY A 53 4.19 -0.36 13.39
CA GLY A 53 4.36 0.34 14.66
C GLY A 53 3.81 1.76 14.67
N PRO A 54 3.89 2.47 15.81
CA PRO A 54 3.19 3.74 16.02
C PRO A 54 3.70 4.91 15.16
N GLU A 55 4.92 4.81 14.62
CA GLU A 55 5.50 5.85 13.74
C GLU A 55 5.01 5.75 12.29
N TYR A 56 4.35 4.64 11.94
CA TYR A 56 3.89 4.40 10.58
C TYR A 56 2.42 4.78 10.44
N TYR A 57 2.10 5.49 9.36
CA TYR A 57 0.73 5.92 9.06
C TYR A 57 0.44 5.81 7.58
N CYS A 58 -0.84 5.79 7.26
CA CYS A 58 -1.31 5.78 5.89
C CYS A 58 -1.67 7.16 5.41
N THR A 59 -0.97 7.62 4.39
CA THR A 59 -1.25 8.87 3.68
C THR A 59 -1.72 8.59 2.25
N THR A 60 -2.23 9.61 1.58
CA THR A 60 -2.55 9.56 0.16
C THR A 60 -1.61 10.49 -0.58
N ILE A 61 -0.94 9.97 -1.59
CA ILE A 61 -0.01 10.74 -2.42
C ILE A 61 -0.36 10.59 -3.89
N LYS A 62 0.09 11.57 -4.68
CA LYS A 62 -0.09 11.59 -6.13
C LYS A 62 1.23 11.27 -6.78
N VAL A 63 1.27 10.21 -7.58
CA VAL A 63 2.39 9.91 -8.48
C VAL A 63 1.95 10.31 -9.88
N GLY A 64 2.45 11.45 -10.37
CA GLY A 64 1.91 12.08 -11.56
C GLY A 64 0.42 12.40 -11.39
N SER A 65 -0.43 11.84 -12.26
CA SER A 65 -1.88 12.03 -12.23
C SER A 65 -2.64 10.98 -11.41
N THR A 66 -1.95 9.97 -10.86
CA THR A 66 -2.59 8.84 -10.18
C THR A 66 -2.51 9.00 -8.66
N LYS A 67 -3.67 8.91 -8.00
CA LYS A 67 -3.74 8.84 -6.52
C LYS A 67 -3.37 7.43 -6.07
N MET A 68 -2.59 7.33 -5.00
CA MET A 68 -2.22 6.07 -4.34
C MET A 68 -2.24 6.27 -2.83
N TYR A 69 -2.52 5.20 -2.09
CA TYR A 69 -2.24 5.17 -0.65
C TYR A 69 -0.77 4.85 -0.44
N ALA A 70 -0.18 5.40 0.60
CA ALA A 70 1.20 5.18 0.95
C ALA A 70 1.35 4.99 2.45
N LEU A 71 2.11 3.96 2.82
CA LEU A 71 2.61 3.81 4.17
C LEU A 71 3.81 4.75 4.31
N ALA A 72 3.66 5.77 5.14
CA ALA A 72 4.67 6.78 5.41
C ALA A 72 5.07 6.74 6.89
N ARG A 73 6.23 7.30 7.16
CA ARG A 73 6.78 7.58 8.48
C ARG A 73 7.51 8.93 8.42
N PRO A 74 7.60 9.67 9.53
CA PRO A 74 8.39 10.91 9.57
C PRO A 74 9.89 10.65 9.39
#